data_AF-G0TAY6-F1
#
_entry.id   AF-G0TAY6-F1
#
_cell.length_a   1.000
_cell.length_b   1.000
_cell.length_c   1.000
_cell.angle_alpha   90.00
_cell.angle_beta   90.00
_cell.angle_gamma   90.00
#
_symmetry.space_group_name_H-M   'P 1'
#
loop_
_entity.id
_entity.type
_entity.pdbx_description
1 polymer ?
#
loop_
_entity_poly.entity_id
_entity_poly.type
_entity_poly.pdbx_seq_one_letter_code
_entity_poly.pdbx_strand_id
1 'polypeptide(L)'
;YIIHRLLLCALGRRPEDDRDHYANKRLDLAGPLLGGLFRMLFRKLTRDVRSYVQKCVDNGKDVNLQFAIKAKTITSGLKYSLATGNWGQANSAGTRAGVSQVLNRLTYASTLSHLRRLNSPIGREGKLAKPRQLHNSHWG
;
A
#
# COMPACT_ATOMS: atom_id res chain seq x y z
N TYR A 1 -14.17 21.80 -16.15
CA TYR A 1 -14.09 20.42 -16.69
C TYR A 1 -14.89 19.39 -15.88
N ILE A 2 -14.58 19.16 -14.59
CA ILE A 2 -15.27 18.12 -13.77
C ILE A 2 -16.79 18.37 -13.68
N ILE A 3 -17.21 19.59 -13.33
CA ILE A 3 -18.64 19.97 -13.25
C ILE A 3 -19.33 19.77 -14.60
N HIS A 4 -18.65 20.10 -15.70
CA HIS A 4 -19.19 19.90 -17.04
C HIS A 4 -19.44 18.41 -17.35
N ARG A 5 -18.48 17.51 -17.03
CA ARG A 5 -18.69 16.06 -17.17
C ARG A 5 -19.86 15.55 -16.33
N LEU A 6 -20.01 16.04 -15.10
CA LEU A 6 -21.14 15.70 -14.24
C LEU A 6 -22.47 16.13 -14.87
N LEU A 7 -22.56 17.38 -15.36
CA LEU A 7 -23.76 17.90 -16.02
C LEU A 7 -24.09 17.14 -17.31
N LEU A 8 -23.08 16.71 -18.09
CA LEU A 8 -23.31 15.88 -19.28
C LEU A 8 -23.94 14.52 -18.93
N CYS A 9 -23.52 13.88 -17.84
CA CYS A 9 -24.14 12.64 -17.37
C CYS A 9 -25.55 12.90 -16.82
N ALA A 10 -25.74 13.95 -16.02
CA ALA A 10 -27.04 14.31 -15.46
C ALA A 10 -28.09 14.65 -16.54
N LEU A 11 -27.65 15.28 -17.64
CA LEU A 11 -28.49 15.59 -18.81
C LEU A 11 -28.60 14.42 -19.80
N GLY A 12 -28.05 13.23 -19.50
CA GLY A 12 -28.11 12.05 -20.37
C GLY A 12 -27.30 12.16 -21.67
N ARG A 13 -26.45 13.18 -21.81
CA ARG A 13 -25.61 13.40 -23.00
C ARG A 13 -24.38 12.51 -23.03
N ARG A 14 -24.07 11.85 -21.92
CA ARG A 14 -22.97 10.90 -21.77
C ARG A 14 -23.36 9.81 -20.75
N PRO A 15 -22.98 8.54 -20.96
CA PRO A 15 -23.17 7.49 -19.96
C PRO A 15 -22.24 7.66 -18.75
N GLU A 16 -22.61 7.02 -17.63
CA GLU A 16 -21.76 6.88 -16.46
C GLU A 16 -20.50 6.06 -16.78
N ASP A 17 -19.38 6.40 -16.13
CA ASP A 17 -18.13 5.67 -16.33
C ASP A 17 -18.19 4.30 -15.63
N ASP A 18 -17.73 3.25 -16.31
CA ASP A 18 -17.68 1.90 -15.74
C ASP A 18 -16.52 1.77 -14.73
N ARG A 19 -16.91 1.49 -13.47
CA ARG A 19 -16.00 1.28 -12.35
C ARG A 19 -15.16 0.01 -12.50
N ASP A 20 -15.68 -1.02 -13.14
CA ASP A 20 -15.04 -2.33 -13.18
C ASP A 20 -14.06 -2.51 -14.35
N HIS A 21 -14.13 -1.63 -15.35
CA HIS A 21 -13.18 -1.54 -16.46
C HIS A 21 -11.71 -1.45 -16.00
N TYR A 22 -10.87 -2.40 -16.41
CA TYR A 22 -9.48 -2.51 -15.96
C TYR A 22 -8.58 -1.36 -16.40
N ALA A 23 -8.90 -0.67 -17.50
CA ALA A 23 -8.15 0.54 -17.89
C ALA A 23 -8.21 1.67 -16.84
N ASN A 24 -9.22 1.66 -15.97
CA ASN A 24 -9.38 2.60 -14.87
C ASN A 24 -8.70 2.10 -13.57
N LYS A 25 -8.16 0.88 -13.57
CA LYS A 25 -7.48 0.25 -12.43
C LYS A 25 -5.97 0.28 -12.65
N ARG A 26 -5.20 0.22 -11.57
CA ARG A 26 -3.73 0.18 -11.58
C ARG A 26 -3.25 -0.92 -10.64
N LEU A 27 -2.14 -1.56 -11.00
CA LEU A 27 -1.53 -2.62 -10.21
C LEU A 27 -0.37 -2.06 -9.40
N ASP A 28 -0.51 -2.10 -8.09
CA ASP A 28 0.58 -1.83 -7.15
C ASP A 28 1.47 -3.08 -7.07
N LEU A 29 2.55 -3.11 -7.84
CA LEU A 29 3.58 -4.15 -7.77
C LEU A 29 4.56 -3.90 -6.61
N ALA A 30 5.61 -4.73 -6.52
CA ALA A 30 6.63 -4.63 -5.48
C ALA A 30 7.24 -3.20 -5.36
N GLY A 31 7.47 -2.51 -6.48
CA GLY A 31 8.04 -1.16 -6.51
C GLY A 31 7.21 -0.12 -5.73
N PRO A 32 5.98 0.20 -6.18
CA PRO A 32 5.10 1.11 -5.46
C PRO A 32 4.84 0.71 -4.00
N LEU A 33 4.67 -0.60 -3.73
CA LEU A 33 4.42 -1.11 -2.38
C LEU A 33 5.61 -0.89 -1.44
N LEU A 34 6.83 -1.20 -1.87
CA LEU A 34 8.05 -0.98 -1.09
C LEU A 34 8.35 0.51 -0.96
N GLY A 35 8.15 1.30 -2.02
CA GLY A 35 8.33 2.75 -2.00
C GLY A 35 7.42 3.44 -0.97
N GLY A 36 6.14 3.05 -0.92
CA GLY A 36 5.20 3.55 0.07
C GLY A 36 5.60 3.18 1.50
N LEU A 37 5.99 1.93 1.73
CA LEU A 37 6.44 1.45 3.04
C LEU A 37 7.72 2.16 3.50
N PHE A 38 8.73 2.25 2.63
CA PHE A 38 9.99 2.95 2.92
C PHE A 38 9.74 4.42 3.26
N ARG A 39 8.93 5.13 2.46
CA ARG A 39 8.59 6.54 2.71
C ARG A 39 7.98 6.73 4.10
N MET A 40 7.10 5.83 4.52
CA MET A 40 6.47 5.87 5.84
C MET A 40 7.50 5.68 6.97
N LEU A 41 8.35 4.66 6.86
CA LEU A 41 9.39 4.37 7.85
C LEU A 41 10.44 5.48 7.92
N PHE A 42 10.82 6.04 6.77
CA PHE A 42 11.77 7.15 6.69
C PHE A 42 11.21 8.42 7.33
N ARG A 43 9.93 8.75 7.09
CA ARG A 43 9.25 9.88 7.78
C ARG A 43 9.21 9.70 9.30
N LYS A 44 9.05 8.46 9.77
CA LYS A 44 9.13 8.15 11.20
C LYS A 44 10.55 8.40 11.71
N LEU A 45 11.58 7.91 11.01
CA LEU A 45 12.97 8.16 11.35
C LEU A 45 13.29 9.66 11.44
N THR A 46 12.88 10.48 10.46
CA THR A 46 13.12 11.93 10.50
C THR A 46 12.42 12.61 11.68
N ARG A 47 11.23 12.13 12.06
CA ARG A 47 10.52 12.64 13.23
C ARG A 47 11.23 12.27 14.53
N ASP A 48 11.71 11.04 14.64
CA ASP A 48 12.44 10.56 15.82
C ASP A 48 13.76 11.35 16.01
N VAL A 49 14.49 11.60 14.91
CA VAL A 49 15.70 12.43 14.92
C VAL A 49 15.39 13.86 15.34
N ARG A 50 14.35 14.49 14.76
CA ARG A 50 13.93 15.84 15.15
C ARG A 50 13.61 15.93 16.65
N SER A 51 12.85 14.98 17.17
CA SER A 51 12.49 14.93 18.60
C SER A 51 13.72 14.74 19.50
N TYR A 52 14.73 14.00 19.06
CA TYR A 52 15.98 13.85 19.79
C TYR A 52 16.76 15.17 19.83
N VAL A 53 16.94 15.81 18.68
CA VAL A 53 17.67 17.09 18.57
C VAL A 53 17.00 18.16 19.43
N GLN A 54 15.68 18.27 19.37
CA GLN A 54 14.93 19.23 20.19
C GLN A 54 15.21 19.02 21.69
N LYS A 55 15.17 17.78 22.16
CA LYS A 55 15.49 17.46 23.56
C LYS A 55 16.92 17.79 23.95
N CYS A 56 17.89 17.64 23.05
CA CYS A 56 19.27 18.04 23.34
C CYS A 56 19.37 19.56 23.51
N VAL A 57 18.75 20.32 22.60
CA VAL A 57 18.72 21.79 22.65
C VAL A 57 18.02 22.29 23.91
N ASP A 58 16.85 21.75 24.24
CA ASP A 58 16.08 22.14 25.43
C ASP A 58 16.84 21.89 26.74
N ASN A 59 17.72 20.89 26.77
CA ASN A 59 18.54 20.54 27.92
C ASN A 59 19.96 21.13 27.89
N GLY A 60 20.29 21.97 26.89
CA GLY A 60 21.62 22.53 26.71
C GLY A 60 22.73 21.49 26.50
N LYS A 61 22.40 20.31 25.97
CA LYS A 61 23.35 19.22 25.70
C LYS A 61 23.79 19.20 24.24
N ASP A 62 25.01 18.77 23.99
CA ASP A 62 25.52 18.56 22.64
C ASP A 62 24.72 17.49 21.89
N VAL A 63 24.53 17.72 20.59
CA VAL A 63 23.80 16.82 19.70
C VAL A 63 24.75 15.77 19.15
N ASN A 64 24.53 14.50 19.51
CA ASN A 64 25.24 13.39 18.90
C ASN A 64 24.33 12.65 17.92
N LEU A 65 24.61 12.83 16.62
CA LEU A 65 23.82 12.29 15.51
C LEU A 65 23.77 10.76 15.47
N GLN A 66 24.82 10.07 15.93
CA GLN A 66 24.82 8.60 15.94
C GLN A 66 23.74 8.04 16.87
N PHE A 67 23.52 8.70 18.02
CA PHE A 67 22.44 8.30 18.94
C PHE A 67 21.05 8.71 18.44
N ALA A 68 20.97 9.77 17.63
CA ALA A 68 19.72 10.21 17.02
C ALA A 68 19.19 9.21 15.98
N ILE A 69 20.08 8.64 15.17
CA ILE A 69 19.72 7.78 14.04
C ILE A 69 19.51 6.34 14.50
N LYS A 70 18.24 5.97 14.70
CA LYS A 70 17.85 4.60 15.06
C LYS A 70 17.68 3.73 13.82
N ALA A 71 18.75 3.06 13.38
CA ALA A 71 18.72 2.16 12.21
C ALA A 71 17.62 1.07 12.29
N LYS A 72 17.30 0.62 13.51
CA LYS A 72 16.22 -0.36 13.76
C LYS A 72 14.85 0.08 13.23
N THR A 73 14.56 1.39 13.14
CA THR A 73 13.26 1.89 12.67
C THR A 73 12.94 1.41 11.25
N ILE A 74 13.94 1.41 10.35
CA ILE A 74 13.76 0.95 8.97
C ILE A 74 13.89 -0.57 8.91
N THR A 75 14.98 -1.13 9.45
CA THR A 75 15.27 -2.56 9.35
C THR A 75 14.17 -3.43 9.95
N SER A 76 13.74 -3.13 11.18
CA SER A 76 12.70 -3.90 11.85
C SER A 76 11.33 -3.66 11.22
N GLY A 77 11.05 -2.44 10.75
CA GLY A 77 9.80 -2.12 10.06
C GLY A 77 9.63 -2.90 8.76
N LEU A 78 10.66 -2.93 7.91
CA LEU A 78 10.65 -3.71 6.67
C LEU A 78 10.52 -5.21 6.96
N LYS A 79 11.32 -5.74 7.91
CA LYS A 79 11.27 -7.15 8.31
C LYS A 79 9.87 -7.55 8.79
N TYR A 80 9.25 -6.72 9.62
CA TYR A 80 7.90 -6.96 10.14
C TYR A 80 6.85 -7.03 9.02
N SER A 81 6.79 -6.02 8.15
CA SER A 81 5.79 -5.98 7.07
C SER A 81 5.95 -7.13 6.08
N LEU A 82 7.19 -7.46 5.71
CA LEU A 82 7.48 -8.56 4.79
C LEU A 82 7.16 -9.93 5.41
N ALA A 83 7.45 -10.14 6.69
CA ALA A 83 7.23 -11.41 7.36
C ALA A 83 5.75 -11.68 7.69
N THR A 84 5.01 -10.64 8.09
CA THR A 84 3.61 -10.77 8.53
C THR A 84 2.59 -10.54 7.43
N GLY A 85 3.00 -9.87 6.35
CA GLY A 85 2.09 -9.41 5.31
C GLY A 85 1.28 -8.16 5.68
N ASN A 86 1.52 -7.56 6.85
CA ASN A 86 0.87 -6.31 7.29
C ASN A 86 1.62 -5.09 6.72
N TRP A 87 1.01 -4.40 5.77
CA TRP A 87 1.52 -3.18 5.14
C TRP A 87 0.93 -1.94 5.83
N GLY A 88 1.70 -1.34 6.73
CA GLY A 88 1.27 -0.21 7.54
C GLY A 88 2.03 -0.10 8.85
N GLN A 89 1.70 0.93 9.65
CA GLN A 89 2.06 0.91 11.06
C GLN A 89 1.17 -0.08 11.82
N ALA A 90 1.79 -0.91 12.67
CA ALA A 90 1.06 -1.76 13.59
C ALA A 90 0.04 -0.93 14.39
N ASN A 91 -1.17 -1.45 14.56
CA ASN A 91 -2.29 -0.84 15.28
C ASN A 91 -2.82 0.49 14.70
N SER A 92 -2.54 0.79 13.43
CA SER A 92 -3.15 1.92 12.73
C SER A 92 -4.30 1.48 11.82
N ALA A 93 -5.39 2.26 11.84
CA ALA A 93 -6.49 2.09 10.90
C ALA A 93 -5.99 2.22 9.44
N GLY A 94 -6.38 1.29 8.57
CA GLY A 94 -5.97 1.27 7.16
C GLY A 94 -4.75 0.41 6.83
N THR A 95 -4.25 -0.40 7.77
CA THR A 95 -3.21 -1.41 7.49
C THR A 95 -3.71 -2.43 6.48
N ARG A 96 -3.02 -2.59 5.35
CA ARG A 96 -3.35 -3.60 4.33
C ARG A 96 -2.78 -4.94 4.77
N ALA A 97 -3.64 -5.92 5.03
CA ALA A 97 -3.21 -7.26 5.41
C ALA A 97 -3.04 -8.18 4.19
N GLY A 98 -2.11 -9.14 4.29
CA GLY A 98 -1.92 -10.21 3.30
C GLY A 98 -1.19 -9.79 2.01
N VAL A 99 -0.46 -8.68 2.04
CA VAL A 99 0.31 -8.18 0.88
C VAL A 99 1.54 -9.06 0.60
N SER A 100 2.24 -9.51 1.65
CA SER A 100 3.28 -10.54 1.55
C SER A 100 2.74 -11.88 2.03
N GLN A 101 3.14 -12.95 1.35
CA GLN A 101 2.72 -14.32 1.60
C GLN A 101 3.92 -15.25 1.46
N VAL A 102 3.90 -16.37 2.19
CA VAL A 102 4.91 -17.42 2.05
C VAL A 102 4.75 -18.07 0.67
N LEU A 103 5.84 -18.14 -0.09
CA LEU A 103 5.84 -18.69 -1.44
C LEU A 103 5.40 -20.17 -1.42
N ASN A 104 4.46 -20.50 -2.32
CA ASN A 104 3.96 -21.87 -2.46
C ASN A 104 4.93 -22.66 -3.35
N ARG A 105 5.52 -23.72 -2.79
CA ARG A 105 6.54 -24.56 -3.45
C ARG A 105 6.07 -26.00 -3.70
N LEU A 106 4.75 -26.24 -3.77
CA LEU A 106 4.19 -27.58 -4.01
C LEU A 106 4.62 -28.15 -5.38
N THR A 107 4.56 -27.34 -6.43
CA THR A 107 5.02 -27.70 -7.77
C THR A 107 5.66 -26.49 -8.43
N TYR A 108 6.41 -26.71 -9.51
CA TYR A 108 6.97 -25.62 -10.32
C TYR A 108 5.86 -24.69 -10.84
N ALA A 109 4.77 -25.25 -11.35
CA ALA A 109 3.60 -24.50 -11.82
C ALA A 109 2.94 -23.69 -10.69
N SER A 110 2.80 -24.26 -9.49
CA SER A 110 2.27 -23.55 -8.31
C SER A 110 3.13 -22.33 -7.95
N THR A 111 4.45 -22.48 -8.02
CA THR A 111 5.40 -21.39 -7.75
C THR A 111 5.24 -20.24 -8.74
N LEU A 112 5.21 -20.55 -10.04
CA LEU A 112 5.01 -19.54 -11.10
C LEU A 112 3.65 -18.85 -10.99
N SER A 113 2.58 -19.61 -10.73
CA SER A 113 1.24 -19.09 -10.53
C SER A 113 1.19 -18.13 -9.34
N HIS A 114 1.83 -18.50 -8.21
CA HIS A 114 1.88 -17.65 -7.02
C HIS A 114 2.54 -16.30 -7.30
N LEU A 115 3.67 -16.29 -8.00
CA LEU A 115 4.39 -15.05 -8.33
C LEU A 115 3.60 -14.08 -9.24
N ARG A 116 2.57 -14.56 -9.94
CA ARG A 116 1.74 -13.78 -10.88
C ARG A 116 0.36 -13.42 -10.35
N ARG A 117 0.05 -13.73 -9.09
CA ARG A 117 -1.27 -13.43 -8.50
C ARG A 117 -1.50 -11.93 -8.37
N LEU A 118 -2.74 -11.53 -8.58
CA LEU A 118 -3.25 -10.20 -8.30
C LEU A 118 -4.30 -10.27 -7.18
N ASN A 119 -4.38 -9.23 -6.36
CA ASN A 119 -5.35 -9.16 -5.28
C ASN A 119 -6.19 -7.89 -5.42
N SER A 120 -7.52 -8.03 -5.42
CA SER A 120 -8.45 -6.91 -5.38
C SER A 120 -8.88 -6.66 -3.93
N PRO A 121 -8.64 -5.46 -3.37
CA PRO A 121 -9.01 -5.14 -1.99
C PRO A 121 -10.52 -4.93 -1.88
N ILE A 122 -11.26 -6.03 -1.78
CA ILE A 122 -12.71 -6.06 -1.61
C ILE A 122 -13.01 -6.62 -0.23
N GLY A 123 -13.96 -6.01 0.48
CA GLY A 123 -14.42 -6.51 1.78
C GLY A 123 -14.90 -7.96 1.67
N ARG A 124 -14.43 -8.82 2.56
CA ARG A 124 -14.75 -10.26 2.53
C ARG A 124 -16.23 -10.55 2.79
N GLU A 125 -16.91 -9.67 3.54
CA GLU A 125 -18.29 -9.87 4.01
C GLU A 125 -19.36 -9.35 3.03
N GLY A 126 -18.97 -8.67 1.95
CA GLY A 126 -19.91 -8.12 0.97
C GLY A 126 -20.36 -9.14 -0.09
N LYS A 127 -21.68 -9.30 -0.27
CA LYS A 127 -22.32 -10.03 -1.40
C LYS A 127 -22.30 -9.26 -2.73
N LEU A 128 -21.33 -8.36 -2.92
CA LEU A 128 -21.18 -7.60 -4.16
C LEU A 128 -20.66 -8.52 -5.27
N ALA A 129 -21.55 -8.87 -6.20
CA ALA A 129 -21.24 -9.81 -7.29
C ALA A 129 -20.43 -9.16 -8.42
N LYS A 130 -20.75 -7.91 -8.81
CA LYS A 130 -20.15 -7.25 -9.99
C LYS A 130 -18.62 -7.28 -10.02
N PRO A 131 -17.89 -6.91 -8.94
CA PRO A 131 -16.42 -6.93 -8.97
C PRO A 131 -15.80 -8.34 -9.01
N ARG A 132 -16.60 -9.40 -8.80
CA ARG A 132 -16.19 -10.80 -8.83
C ARG A 132 -16.49 -11.46 -10.18
N GLN A 133 -17.29 -10.81 -11.04
CA GLN A 133 -17.61 -11.31 -12.37
C GLN A 133 -16.46 -11.06 -13.34
N LEU A 134 -16.34 -11.92 -14.35
CA LEU A 134 -15.42 -11.70 -15.45
C LEU A 134 -15.92 -10.51 -16.29
N HIS A 135 -15.11 -9.46 -16.34
CA HIS A 135 -15.34 -8.29 -17.19
C HIS A 135 -14.64 -8.44 -18.54
N ASN A 136 -15.21 -7.89 -19.61
CA ASN A 136 -14.64 -8.02 -20.97
C ASN A 136 -13.24 -7.39 -21.08
N SER A 137 -12.95 -6.35 -20.29
CA SER A 137 -11.65 -5.69 -20.27
C SER A 137 -10.50 -6.54 -19.69
N HIS A 138 -10.77 -7.77 -19.24
CA HIS A 138 -9.73 -8.72 -18.82
C HIS A 138 -9.10 -9.47 -20.01
N TRP A 139 -9.68 -9.35 -21.21
CA TRP A 139 -9.16 -10.02 -22.39
C TRP A 139 -7.76 -9.50 -22.77
N GLY A 140 -6.80 -10.41 -22.88
CA GLY A 140 -5.37 -10.13 -23.11
C GLY A 140 -4.52 -10.42 -21.88
#